data_AF-A0A671RJS4-F1
#
_entry.id   AF-A0A671RJS4-F1
#
_cell.length_a   1.000
_cell.length_b   1.000
_cell.length_c   1.000
_cell.angle_alpha   90.00
_cell.angle_beta   90.00
_cell.angle_gamma   90.00
#
_symmetry.space_group_name_H-M   'P 1'
#
loop_
_entity.id
_entity.type
_entity.pdbx_description
1 polymer ?
#
loop_
_entity_poly.entity_id
_entity_poly.type
_entity_poly.pdbx_seq_one_letter_code
_entity_poly.pdbx_strand_id
1 'polypeptide(L)'
;MNFTLLYFDILCILPEHLMVSGSNHPVSVYVGEDVTLNCSADSHIPPEEIDEVSWRKIDRNEIIQVLVFEKNQIIPADERYRHRVDFFTAEIPKGNFSLRLKSVRTEDKGVYMCQVFTNKCS
;
A
#
# COMPACT_ATOMS: atom_id res chain seq x y z
N MET A 1 -44.26 -5.55 -10.42
CA MET A 1 -43.71 -4.23 -10.07
C MET A 1 -42.20 -4.35 -10.06
N ASN A 2 -41.54 -3.84 -11.10
CA ASN A 2 -40.09 -3.80 -11.19
C ASN A 2 -39.63 -2.38 -10.84
N PHE A 3 -38.64 -2.29 -9.96
CA PHE A 3 -37.84 -1.08 -9.79
C PHE A 3 -36.38 -1.47 -9.99
N THR A 4 -35.79 -0.98 -11.07
CA THR A 4 -34.35 -1.00 -11.31
C THR A 4 -33.81 0.33 -10.80
N LEU A 5 -32.94 0.30 -9.80
CA LEU A 5 -32.13 1.45 -9.44
C LEU A 5 -30.83 1.36 -10.25
N LEU A 6 -30.74 2.13 -11.34
CA LEU A 6 -29.47 2.44 -11.98
C LEU A 6 -28.91 3.67 -11.26
N TYR A 7 -27.95 3.48 -10.38
CA TYR A 7 -27.11 4.56 -9.87
C TYR A 7 -25.73 4.40 -10.52
N PHE A 8 -25.54 5.08 -11.65
CA PHE A 8 -24.26 5.26 -12.32
C PHE A 8 -24.11 6.77 -12.55
N ASP A 9 -23.37 7.45 -11.67
CA ASP A 9 -22.95 8.83 -11.87
C ASP A 9 -21.42 8.92 -11.64
N ILE A 10 -20.66 8.54 -12.66
CA ILE A 10 -19.67 9.35 -13.40
C ILE A 10 -18.83 8.43 -14.29
N LEU A 11 -18.71 8.90 -15.53
CA LEU A 11 -18.13 8.29 -16.72
C LEU A 11 -16.59 8.22 -16.61
N CYS A 12 -16.01 7.02 -16.63
CA CYS A 12 -14.59 6.82 -16.93
C CYS A 12 -14.51 5.87 -18.13
N ILE A 13 -14.42 6.41 -19.36
CA ILE A 13 -14.20 5.60 -20.56
C ILE A 13 -12.69 5.43 -20.72
N LEU A 14 -12.24 4.20 -20.47
CA LEU A 14 -10.88 3.67 -20.31
C LEU A 14 -10.33 3.83 -18.89
N PRO A 15 -10.21 2.74 -18.09
CA PRO A 15 -9.57 2.82 -16.79
C PRO A 15 -8.09 3.12 -17.02
N GLU A 16 -7.58 4.22 -16.47
CA GLU A 16 -6.15 4.33 -16.26
C GLU A 16 -5.73 3.13 -15.39
N HIS A 17 -5.05 2.16 -16.01
CA HIS A 17 -4.68 0.94 -15.35
C HIS A 17 -3.53 1.26 -14.38
N LEU A 18 -3.86 1.54 -13.12
CA LEU A 18 -2.89 1.58 -12.05
C LEU A 18 -2.35 0.17 -11.81
N MET A 19 -1.18 -0.12 -12.37
CA MET A 19 -0.52 -1.39 -12.17
C MET A 19 0.29 -1.34 -10.88
N VAL A 20 -0.26 -1.90 -9.82
CA VAL A 20 0.48 -2.13 -8.58
C VAL A 20 1.29 -3.41 -8.74
N SER A 21 2.61 -3.25 -8.87
CA SER A 21 3.54 -4.36 -8.87
C SER A 21 4.09 -4.58 -7.46
N GLY A 22 4.14 -5.86 -7.06
CA GLY A 22 4.70 -6.31 -5.79
C GLY A 22 5.24 -7.72 -5.94
N SER A 23 6.01 -8.19 -4.96
CA SER A 23 6.50 -9.58 -4.99
C SER A 23 5.35 -10.54 -4.72
N ASN A 24 5.01 -11.39 -5.70
CA ASN A 24 4.13 -12.54 -5.48
C ASN A 24 4.85 -13.73 -4.81
N HIS A 25 6.17 -13.60 -4.59
CA HIS A 25 6.98 -14.62 -3.95
C HIS A 25 7.13 -14.34 -2.45
N PRO A 26 7.04 -15.40 -1.60
CA PRO A 26 7.35 -15.28 -0.19
C PRO A 26 8.77 -14.75 0.02
N VAL A 27 8.91 -13.75 0.88
CA VAL A 27 10.21 -13.25 1.32
C VAL A 27 10.59 -13.96 2.62
N SER A 28 11.80 -14.53 2.66
CA SER A 28 12.37 -15.14 3.86
C SER A 28 13.47 -14.24 4.41
N VAL A 29 13.45 -13.97 5.71
CA VAL A 29 14.37 -13.08 6.42
C VAL A 29 14.61 -13.63 7.83
N TYR A 30 15.82 -13.43 8.37
CA TYR A 30 16.13 -13.86 9.73
C TYR A 30 15.60 -12.85 10.76
N VAL A 31 15.26 -13.34 11.95
CA VAL A 31 14.86 -12.49 13.08
C VAL A 31 16.01 -11.54 13.41
N GLY A 32 15.69 -10.26 13.60
CA GLY A 32 16.63 -9.18 13.87
C GLY A 32 17.15 -8.46 12.62
N GLU A 33 16.97 -9.01 11.43
CA GLU A 33 17.34 -8.35 10.17
C GLU A 33 16.25 -7.40 9.67
N ASP A 34 16.59 -6.58 8.68
CA ASP A 34 15.66 -5.70 7.98
C ASP A 34 15.17 -6.39 6.70
N VAL A 35 13.91 -6.16 6.33
CA VAL A 35 13.33 -6.66 5.08
C VAL A 35 12.68 -5.53 4.30
N THR A 36 12.75 -5.63 2.97
CA THR A 36 12.02 -4.74 2.06
C THR A 36 10.91 -5.51 1.37
N LEU A 37 9.68 -4.99 1.45
CA LEU A 37 8.52 -5.51 0.74
C LEU A 37 8.20 -4.55 -0.40
N ASN A 38 8.27 -5.06 -1.63
CA ASN A 38 8.15 -4.23 -2.81
C ASN A 38 6.68 -3.85 -3.07
N CYS A 39 6.46 -2.56 -3.31
CA CYS A 39 5.23 -2.03 -3.87
C CYS A 39 5.59 -0.87 -4.79
N SER A 40 5.23 -0.97 -6.07
CA SER A 40 5.47 0.09 -7.04
C SER A 40 4.21 0.28 -7.87
N ALA A 41 3.72 1.51 -7.87
CA ALA A 41 2.64 1.96 -8.72
C ALA A 41 3.24 2.38 -10.06
N ASP A 42 3.05 1.55 -11.07
CA ASP A 42 3.33 1.91 -12.47
C ASP A 42 2.02 2.36 -13.10
N SER A 43 1.92 3.66 -13.36
CA SER A 43 0.73 4.25 -13.97
C SER A 43 1.07 5.59 -14.61
N HIS A 44 0.20 6.03 -15.51
CA HIS A 44 0.24 7.41 -16.02
C HIS A 44 -0.13 8.46 -14.96
N ILE A 45 -0.61 8.01 -13.79
CA ILE A 45 -1.01 8.86 -12.67
C ILE A 45 0.28 9.30 -11.94
N PRO A 46 0.57 10.61 -11.91
CA PRO A 46 1.68 11.15 -11.13
C PRO A 46 1.55 10.77 -9.65
N PRO A 47 2.66 10.49 -8.93
CA PRO A 47 2.60 10.19 -7.50
C PRO A 47 1.92 11.28 -6.66
N GLU A 48 1.90 12.52 -7.13
CA GLU A 48 1.20 13.65 -6.52
C GLU A 48 -0.33 13.54 -6.58
N GLU A 49 -0.86 12.73 -7.50
CA GLU A 49 -2.30 12.45 -7.67
C GLU A 49 -2.76 11.18 -6.94
N ILE A 50 -1.83 10.50 -6.26
CA ILE A 50 -2.15 9.39 -5.36
C ILE A 50 -2.60 9.98 -4.01
N ASP A 51 -3.85 9.71 -3.62
CA ASP A 51 -4.40 10.22 -2.36
C ASP A 51 -3.81 9.49 -1.15
N GLU A 52 -3.71 8.16 -1.26
CA GLU A 52 -3.26 7.30 -0.16
C GLU A 52 -2.53 6.06 -0.69
N VAL A 53 -1.45 5.68 -0.01
CA VAL A 53 -0.87 4.33 -0.06
C VAL A 53 -0.83 3.72 1.32
N SER A 54 -1.46 2.57 1.51
CA SER A 54 -1.53 1.86 2.78
C SER A 54 -0.90 0.46 2.71
N TRP A 55 -0.02 0.18 3.67
CA TRP A 55 0.46 -1.17 3.96
C TRP A 55 -0.32 -1.78 5.11
N ARG A 56 -0.85 -2.98 4.89
CA ARG A 56 -1.64 -3.73 5.87
C ARG A 56 -1.08 -5.14 6.03
N LYS A 57 -1.03 -5.64 7.25
CA LYS A 57 -0.78 -7.06 7.54
C LYS A 57 -2.11 -7.76 7.75
N ILE A 58 -2.30 -8.90 7.08
CA ILE A 58 -3.42 -9.81 7.28
C ILE A 58 -2.91 -10.99 8.10
N ASP A 59 -3.48 -11.17 9.29
CA ASP A 59 -3.09 -12.24 10.22
C ASP A 59 -4.32 -12.86 10.87
N ARG A 60 -4.60 -14.14 10.57
CA ARG A 60 -5.62 -14.97 11.25
C ARG A 60 -6.98 -14.27 11.51
N ASN A 61 -7.40 -13.39 10.60
CA ASN A 61 -8.65 -12.59 10.59
C ASN A 61 -8.55 -11.16 11.16
N GLU A 62 -7.37 -10.70 11.58
CA GLU A 62 -7.10 -9.29 11.87
C GLU A 62 -6.47 -8.62 10.64
N ILE A 63 -6.92 -7.40 10.32
CA ILE A 63 -6.23 -6.50 9.39
C ILE A 63 -5.57 -5.43 10.22
N ILE A 64 -4.24 -5.44 10.22
CA ILE A 64 -3.41 -4.53 11.00
C ILE A 64 -2.85 -3.48 10.06
N GLN A 65 -3.12 -2.21 10.33
CA GLN A 65 -2.51 -1.12 9.58
C GLN A 65 -1.03 -0.99 9.99
N VAL A 66 -0.13 -1.11 9.02
CA VAL A 66 1.33 -1.11 9.26
C VAL A 66 1.90 0.29 9.09
N LEU A 67 1.62 0.89 7.92
CA LEU A 67 2.10 2.22 7.56
C LEU A 67 1.16 2.84 6.53
N VAL A 68 0.95 4.15 6.60
CA VAL A 68 0.15 4.91 5.62
C VAL A 68 0.97 6.09 5.11
N PHE A 69 0.91 6.31 3.80
CA PHE A 69 1.31 7.56 3.16
C PHE A 69 0.05 8.24 2.66
N GLU A 70 -0.29 9.41 3.21
CA GLU A 70 -1.48 10.18 2.84
C GLU A 70 -1.12 11.66 2.84
N LYS A 71 -1.53 12.42 1.81
CA LYS A 71 -1.31 13.89 1.74
C LYS A 71 0.14 14.29 2.02
N ASN A 72 1.09 13.55 1.45
CA ASN A 72 2.53 13.78 1.61
C ASN A 72 3.05 13.62 3.06
N GLN A 73 2.30 12.91 3.91
CA GLN A 73 2.66 12.59 5.29
C GLN A 73 2.72 11.08 5.49
N ILE A 74 3.67 10.64 6.31
CA ILE A 74 3.78 9.25 6.75
C ILE A 74 3.11 9.14 8.12
N ILE A 75 2.06 8.34 8.20
CA ILE A 75 1.27 8.14 9.41
C ILE A 75 1.58 6.74 9.94
N PRO A 76 2.27 6.62 11.10
CA PRO A 76 2.41 5.36 11.81
C PRO A 76 1.05 4.94 12.35
N ALA A 77 0.67 3.68 12.17
CA ALA A 77 -0.67 3.26 12.56
C ALA A 77 -0.70 2.42 13.84
N ASP A 78 0.04 1.31 13.90
CA ASP A 78 0.02 0.40 15.04
C ASP A 78 1.34 0.45 15.83
N GLU A 79 1.25 0.50 17.17
CA GLU A 79 2.40 0.59 18.07
C GLU A 79 3.41 -0.56 17.88
N ARG A 80 2.96 -1.73 17.39
CA ARG A 80 3.85 -2.87 17.06
C ARG A 80 4.91 -2.52 16.01
N TYR A 81 4.59 -1.58 15.12
CA TYR A 81 5.44 -1.16 14.00
C TYR A 81 6.14 0.18 14.22
N ARG A 82 5.84 0.88 15.32
CA ARG A 82 6.41 2.18 15.63
C ARG A 82 7.94 2.16 15.61
N HIS A 83 8.55 3.10 14.89
CA HIS A 83 9.99 3.22 14.65
C HIS A 83 10.66 2.06 13.89
N ARG A 84 9.87 1.06 13.46
CA ARG A 84 10.37 -0.11 12.73
C ARG A 84 10.01 -0.08 11.25
N VAL A 85 9.06 0.75 10.84
CA VAL A 85 8.61 0.83 9.45
C VAL A 85 8.85 2.20 8.85
N ASP A 86 9.31 2.22 7.60
CA ASP A 86 9.47 3.44 6.82
C ASP A 86 9.15 3.17 5.34
N PHE A 87 8.73 4.21 4.63
CA PHE A 87 8.83 4.26 3.17
C PHE A 87 10.22 4.76 2.74
N PHE A 88 10.59 4.45 1.50
CA PHE A 88 11.72 5.08 0.83
C PHE A 88 11.28 6.44 0.27
N THR A 89 11.20 7.48 1.11
CA THR A 89 10.62 8.80 0.75
C THR A 89 11.20 9.40 -0.52
N ALA A 90 12.50 9.21 -0.79
CA ALA A 90 13.17 9.70 -2.00
C ALA A 90 12.71 8.98 -3.30
N GLU A 91 12.11 7.80 -3.17
CA GLU A 91 11.65 6.98 -4.29
C GLU A 91 10.13 7.11 -4.54
N ILE A 92 9.40 7.76 -3.63
CA ILE A 92 7.97 8.05 -3.79
C ILE A 92 7.66 8.83 -5.08
N PRO A 93 8.41 9.89 -5.45
CA PRO A 93 8.20 10.60 -6.72
C PRO A 93 8.43 9.74 -7.97
N LYS A 94 8.96 8.53 -7.83
CA LYS A 94 9.14 7.54 -8.90
C LYS A 94 8.10 6.43 -8.84
N GLY A 95 7.05 6.57 -8.03
CA GLY A 95 6.00 5.57 -7.84
C GLY A 95 6.38 4.40 -6.93
N ASN A 96 7.51 4.48 -6.23
CA ASN A 96 7.95 3.40 -5.34
C ASN A 96 7.47 3.64 -3.90
N PHE A 97 6.54 2.79 -3.48
CA PHE A 97 5.95 2.78 -2.14
C PHE A 97 6.33 1.52 -1.36
N SER A 98 7.53 1.00 -1.61
CA SER A 98 8.02 -0.19 -0.90
C SER A 98 8.17 0.09 0.60
N LEU A 99 7.84 -0.92 1.40
CA LEU A 99 7.94 -0.88 2.85
C LEU A 99 9.29 -1.43 3.29
N ARG A 100 10.03 -0.68 4.11
CA ARG A 100 11.14 -1.22 4.90
C ARG A 100 10.64 -1.55 6.29
N LEU A 101 10.75 -2.81 6.70
CA LEU A 101 10.49 -3.27 8.06
C LEU A 101 11.82 -3.66 8.73
N LYS A 102 12.15 -2.99 9.83
CA LYS A 102 13.41 -3.14 10.56
C LYS A 102 13.30 -4.14 11.71
N SER A 103 14.41 -4.82 11.98
CA SER A 103 14.57 -5.73 13.13
C SER A 103 13.41 -6.73 13.25
N VAL A 104 13.18 -7.49 12.18
CA VAL A 104 12.05 -8.43 12.02
C VAL A 104 11.93 -9.37 13.22
N ARG A 105 10.69 -9.60 13.65
CA ARG A 105 10.32 -10.46 14.79
C ARG A 105 9.47 -11.62 14.32
N THR A 106 9.34 -12.64 15.16
CA THR A 106 8.49 -13.80 14.89
C THR A 106 7.03 -13.44 14.65
N GLU A 107 6.53 -12.39 15.33
CA GLU A 107 5.15 -11.90 15.22
C GLU A 107 4.89 -11.17 13.90
N ASP A 108 5.93 -10.73 13.21
CA ASP A 108 5.80 -10.03 11.93
C ASP A 108 5.44 -11.01 10.79
N LYS A 109 5.56 -12.32 11.01
CA LYS A 109 5.15 -13.33 10.03
C LYS A 109 3.67 -13.14 9.66
N GLY A 110 3.39 -13.01 8.37
CA GLY A 110 2.03 -12.86 7.87
C GLY A 110 2.01 -12.44 6.41
N VAL A 111 0.82 -12.17 5.90
CA VAL A 111 0.64 -11.64 4.54
C VAL A 111 0.59 -10.12 4.63
N TYR A 112 1.41 -9.44 3.85
CA TYR A 112 1.40 -7.98 3.75
C TYR A 112 0.81 -7.58 2.40
N MET A 113 -0.04 -6.55 2.43
CA MET A 113 -0.73 -6.03 1.27
C MET A 113 -0.48 -4.53 1.16
N CYS A 114 -0.08 -4.09 -0.02
CA CYS A 114 -0.01 -2.68 -0.40
C CYS A 114 -1.29 -2.31 -1.15
N GLN A 115 -1.94 -1.24 -0.74
CA GLN A 115 -3.12 -0.70 -1.41
C GLN A 115 -2.86 0.75 -1.79
N VAL A 116 -3.13 1.09 -3.04
CA VAL A 116 -2.98 2.44 -3.57
C VAL A 116 -4.37 2.94 -3.92
N PHE A 117 -4.72 4.12 -3.42
CA PHE A 117 -6.00 4.78 -3.68
C PHE A 117 -5.77 6.11 -4.38
N THR A 118 -6.56 6.35 -5.43
CA THR A 118 -6.62 7.62 -6.15
C THR A 118 -8.06 7.91 -6.55
N ASN A 119 -8.47 9.16 -6.37
CA ASN A 119 -9.75 9.72 -6.79
C ASN A 119 -9.62 10.50 -8.11
N LYS A 120 -8.41 10.60 -8.66
CA LYS A 120 -8.12 11.25 -9.93
C LYS A 120 -8.05 10.19 -11.01
N CYS A 121 -9.12 10.09 -11.78
CA CYS A 121 -9.03 9.59 -13.14
C CYS A 121 -8.97 10.84 -14.03
N SER A 122 -7.87 11.03 -14.77
CA SER A 122 -7.75 12.14 -15.73
C SER A 122 -8.37 11.80 -17.08
#